data_AF-A0A538ENZ3-F1
#
_entry.id   AF-A0A538ENZ3-F1
#
_cell.length_a   1.000
_cell.length_b   1.000
_cell.length_c   1.000
_cell.angle_alpha   90.00
_cell.angle_beta   90.00
_cell.angle_gamma   90.00
#
_symmetry.space_group_name_H-M   'P 1'
#
loop_
_entity.id
_entity.type
_entity.pdbx_description
1 polymer ?
#
loop_
_entity_poly.entity_id
_entity_poly.type
_entity_poly.pdbx_seq_one_letter_code
_entity_poly.pdbx_strand_id
1 'polypeptide(L)'
;MSSRVTIKEGEISTDVFADLSKVTNIPVANFQAAAGNLAALGIADFWFTRGDGKPVAKSIEGFLYPATYDFDPGADATSILKAIIARFNAEMTKLDFPNAVQKLAISPYEALVVASIAQVEAVFPQDMGGVARVLYNRAYKNFPCHCLGLDSTVNYWLRVSGRTAKDSGQLTQSELHDPNNPYNTYDKPGLPAGPISNPGNDALSAAINAPASNFYYFLAIDTAGHTAFAATYADFCKKTREARAAGVSIGVC
;
A
#
# COMPACT_ATOMS: atom_id res chain seq x y z
N MET A 1 22.74 -1.23 -25.61
CA MET A 1 22.91 -1.48 -24.16
C MET A 1 21.51 -1.73 -23.60
N SER A 2 21.33 -2.74 -22.76
CA SER A 2 20.05 -2.96 -22.08
C SER A 2 19.75 -1.80 -21.12
N SER A 3 18.48 -1.43 -21.00
CA SER A 3 18.03 -0.41 -20.04
C SER A 3 17.75 -1.10 -18.70
N ARG A 4 18.45 -0.71 -17.63
CA ARG A 4 18.28 -1.26 -16.28
C ARG A 4 17.48 -0.31 -15.40
N VAL A 5 16.40 -0.79 -14.78
CA VAL A 5 15.56 -0.03 -13.86
C VAL A 5 15.36 -0.79 -12.57
N THR A 6 15.48 -0.11 -11.43
CA THR A 6 15.09 -0.64 -10.12
C THR A 6 13.79 0.03 -9.69
N ILE A 7 12.75 -0.77 -9.49
CA ILE A 7 11.52 -0.36 -8.81
C ILE A 7 11.71 -0.63 -7.33
N LYS A 8 11.54 0.40 -6.50
CA LYS A 8 11.71 0.28 -5.05
C LYS A 8 10.39 -0.06 -4.39
N GLU A 9 10.49 -0.72 -3.24
CA GLU A 9 9.32 -0.99 -2.41
C GLU A 9 8.67 0.32 -1.96
N GLY A 10 7.34 0.37 -1.99
CA GLY A 10 6.59 1.56 -1.59
C GLY A 10 6.44 2.63 -2.69
N GLU A 11 7.09 2.46 -3.86
CA GLU A 11 6.86 3.37 -5.00
C GLU A 11 5.44 3.24 -5.53
N ILE A 12 4.88 4.36 -6.00
CA ILE A 12 3.57 4.39 -6.67
C ILE A 12 3.78 4.32 -8.19
N SER A 13 2.75 3.89 -8.90
CA SER A 13 2.77 3.74 -10.36
C SER A 13 3.26 4.97 -11.12
N THR A 14 2.93 6.19 -10.65
CA THR A 14 3.39 7.43 -11.29
C THR A 14 4.90 7.64 -11.18
N ASP A 15 5.53 7.25 -10.06
CA ASP A 15 6.99 7.30 -9.90
C ASP A 15 7.65 6.25 -10.79
N VAL A 16 7.11 5.02 -10.77
CA VAL A 16 7.61 3.91 -11.58
C VAL A 16 7.59 4.28 -13.06
N PHE A 17 6.50 4.88 -13.56
CA PHE A 17 6.42 5.30 -14.95
C PHE A 17 7.41 6.41 -15.30
N ALA A 18 7.64 7.36 -14.37
CA ALA A 18 8.65 8.40 -14.55
C ALA A 18 10.06 7.79 -14.64
N ASP A 19 10.39 6.82 -13.80
CA ASP A 19 11.70 6.18 -13.79
C ASP A 19 11.92 5.25 -14.99
N LEU A 20 10.91 4.47 -15.38
CA LEU A 20 10.92 3.72 -16.63
C LEU A 20 11.12 4.65 -17.84
N SER A 21 10.42 5.79 -17.87
CA SER A 21 10.55 6.77 -18.95
C SER A 21 11.96 7.33 -19.06
N LYS A 22 12.58 7.72 -17.94
CA LYS A 22 13.96 8.23 -17.90
C LYS A 22 14.98 7.24 -18.46
N VAL A 23 14.83 5.95 -18.16
CA VAL A 23 15.84 4.93 -18.52
C VAL A 23 15.59 4.33 -19.91
N THR A 24 14.34 4.27 -20.35
CA THR A 24 13.99 3.68 -21.66
C THR A 24 13.83 4.72 -22.78
N ASN A 25 13.74 6.01 -22.44
CA ASN A 25 13.33 7.10 -23.34
C ASN A 25 11.92 6.95 -23.94
N ILE A 26 11.10 6.06 -23.38
CA ILE A 26 9.69 5.91 -23.76
C ILE A 26 8.87 6.95 -22.99
N PRO A 27 7.97 7.71 -23.63
CA PRO A 27 7.13 8.69 -22.91
C PRO A 27 6.27 8.06 -21.81
N VAL A 28 6.13 8.75 -20.66
CA VAL A 28 5.23 8.35 -19.55
C VAL A 28 3.82 8.02 -20.04
N ALA A 29 3.30 8.79 -21.00
CA ALA A 29 1.98 8.58 -21.60
C ALA A 29 1.81 7.18 -22.22
N ASN A 30 2.88 6.56 -22.72
CA ASN A 30 2.82 5.21 -23.30
C ASN A 30 2.65 4.16 -22.20
N PHE A 31 3.29 4.34 -21.04
CA PHE A 31 3.09 3.47 -19.87
C PHE A 31 1.69 3.63 -19.30
N GLN A 32 1.18 4.87 -19.21
CA GLN A 32 -0.19 5.14 -18.79
C GLN A 32 -1.21 4.48 -19.73
N ALA A 33 -1.02 4.59 -21.04
CA ALA A 33 -1.88 3.96 -22.03
C ALA A 33 -1.84 2.43 -21.93
N ALA A 34 -0.66 1.83 -21.78
CA ALA A 34 -0.52 0.39 -21.59
C ALA A 34 -1.19 -0.10 -20.29
N ALA A 35 -1.08 0.67 -19.20
CA ALA A 35 -1.75 0.40 -17.93
C ALA A 35 -3.28 0.54 -18.00
N GLY A 36 -3.83 1.11 -19.08
CA GLY A 36 -5.28 1.16 -19.32
C GLY A 36 -5.91 -0.20 -19.65
N ASN A 37 -5.10 -1.22 -20.00
CA ASN A 37 -5.58 -2.57 -20.30
C ASN A 37 -4.89 -3.63 -19.41
N LEU A 38 -5.30 -3.69 -18.15
CA LEU A 38 -4.72 -4.56 -17.12
C LEU A 38 -4.78 -6.06 -17.49
N ALA A 39 -5.86 -6.50 -18.13
CA ALA A 39 -6.00 -7.88 -18.60
C ALA A 39 -4.95 -8.24 -19.66
N ALA A 40 -4.68 -7.32 -20.60
CA ALA A 40 -3.62 -7.51 -21.60
C ALA A 40 -2.22 -7.55 -20.98
N LEU A 41 -2.01 -6.95 -19.80
CA LEU A 41 -0.76 -7.03 -19.05
C LEU A 41 -0.61 -8.32 -18.24
N GLY A 42 -1.67 -9.13 -18.14
CA GLY A 42 -1.66 -10.39 -17.38
C GLY A 42 -2.16 -10.25 -15.94
N ILE A 43 -2.85 -9.16 -15.59
CA ILE A 43 -3.57 -9.03 -14.32
C ILE A 43 -4.96 -9.63 -14.51
N ALA A 44 -5.22 -10.76 -13.86
CA ALA A 44 -6.50 -11.46 -13.97
C ALA A 44 -7.63 -10.73 -13.22
N ASP A 45 -8.86 -10.79 -13.76
CA ASP A 45 -10.01 -10.05 -13.22
C ASP A 45 -10.36 -10.39 -11.77
N PHE A 46 -10.04 -11.61 -11.29
CA PHE A 46 -10.32 -12.00 -9.90
C PHE A 46 -9.60 -11.11 -8.89
N TRP A 47 -8.48 -10.48 -9.28
CA TRP A 47 -7.76 -9.52 -8.44
C TRP A 47 -8.61 -8.29 -8.14
N PHE A 48 -9.69 -8.00 -8.84
CA PHE A 48 -10.52 -6.83 -8.57
C PHE A 48 -11.84 -7.20 -7.88
N THR A 49 -11.86 -8.34 -7.18
CA THR A 49 -12.98 -8.81 -6.36
C THR A 49 -12.65 -8.64 -4.88
N ARG A 50 -13.63 -8.18 -4.10
CA ARG A 50 -13.52 -8.01 -2.65
C ARG A 50 -14.58 -8.85 -1.93
N GLY A 51 -14.23 -9.44 -0.79
CA GLY A 51 -15.17 -10.18 0.04
C GLY A 51 -16.21 -9.28 0.73
N ASP A 52 -15.83 -8.02 0.98
CA ASP A 52 -16.70 -7.02 1.64
C ASP A 52 -17.69 -6.29 0.71
N GLY A 53 -17.68 -6.57 -0.59
CA GLY A 53 -18.56 -5.95 -1.57
C GLY A 53 -18.32 -4.45 -1.81
N LYS A 54 -17.23 -3.86 -1.29
CA LYS A 54 -16.91 -2.44 -1.50
C LYS A 54 -16.42 -2.16 -2.93
N PRO A 55 -16.56 -0.92 -3.41
CA PRO A 55 -16.03 -0.52 -4.72
C PRO A 55 -14.52 -0.73 -4.83
N VAL A 56 -14.08 -1.09 -6.04
CA VAL A 56 -12.66 -1.29 -6.38
C VAL A 56 -12.22 -0.24 -7.38
N ALA A 57 -11.10 0.42 -7.09
CA ALA A 57 -10.38 1.22 -8.08
C ALA A 57 -9.51 0.30 -8.94
N LYS A 58 -10.00 -0.11 -10.11
CA LYS A 58 -9.24 -0.94 -11.05
C LYS A 58 -8.06 -0.14 -11.60
N SER A 59 -6.86 -0.45 -11.14
CA SER A 59 -5.62 0.19 -11.58
C SER A 59 -4.46 -0.81 -11.50
N ILE A 60 -3.31 -0.41 -12.04
CA ILE A 60 -2.06 -1.19 -11.96
C ILE A 60 -1.36 -1.04 -10.60
N GLU A 61 -1.83 -0.14 -9.73
CA GLU A 61 -1.20 0.10 -8.43
C GLU A 61 -1.21 -1.15 -7.57
N GLY A 62 -0.07 -1.46 -6.94
CA GLY A 62 0.14 -2.69 -6.17
C GLY A 62 0.67 -3.87 -6.98
N PHE A 63 0.64 -3.82 -8.31
CA PHE A 63 1.07 -4.93 -9.18
C PHE A 63 2.47 -4.74 -9.78
N LEU A 64 3.09 -3.56 -9.63
CA LEU A 64 4.42 -3.28 -10.16
C LEU A 64 5.50 -3.78 -9.19
N TYR A 65 5.74 -5.10 -9.19
CA TYR A 65 6.56 -5.76 -8.19
C TYR A 65 7.96 -5.11 -8.04
N PRO A 66 8.39 -4.73 -6.81
CA PRO A 66 9.71 -4.16 -6.57
C PRO A 66 10.84 -5.14 -6.89
N ALA A 67 11.66 -4.79 -7.87
CA ALA A 67 12.85 -5.55 -8.28
C ALA A 67 13.73 -4.70 -9.20
N THR A 68 14.89 -5.23 -9.57
CA THR A 68 15.68 -4.70 -10.68
C THR A 68 15.37 -5.48 -11.95
N TYR A 69 15.08 -4.74 -13.02
CA TYR A 69 14.71 -5.26 -14.33
C TYR A 69 15.73 -4.81 -15.37
N ASP A 70 16.08 -5.71 -16.28
CA ASP A 70 16.89 -5.44 -17.45
C ASP A 70 15.99 -5.61 -18.69
N PHE A 71 15.93 -4.57 -19.54
CA PHE A 71 15.10 -4.56 -20.74
C PHE A 71 15.94 -4.51 -22.01
N ASP A 72 15.52 -5.26 -23.02
CA ASP A 72 16.16 -5.29 -24.32
C ASP A 72 16.02 -3.94 -25.05
N PRO A 73 17.03 -3.56 -25.86
CA PRO A 73 16.90 -2.42 -26.76
C PRO A 73 15.69 -2.59 -27.69
N GLY A 74 14.75 -1.64 -27.66
CA GLY A 74 13.55 -1.66 -28.49
C GLY A 74 12.30 -2.27 -27.84
N ALA A 75 12.36 -2.68 -26.57
CA ALA A 75 11.17 -3.00 -25.80
C ALA A 75 10.19 -1.81 -25.78
N ASP A 76 8.90 -2.06 -25.96
CA ASP A 76 7.85 -1.05 -25.84
C ASP A 76 7.26 -1.00 -24.42
N ALA A 77 6.48 0.03 -24.12
CA ALA A 77 5.87 0.20 -22.80
C ALA A 77 5.02 -1.01 -22.35
N THR A 78 4.31 -1.66 -23.28
CA THR A 78 3.44 -2.80 -22.96
C THR A 78 4.26 -4.02 -22.61
N SER A 79 5.32 -4.31 -23.36
CA SER A 79 6.24 -5.41 -23.11
C SER A 79 6.97 -5.26 -21.77
N ILE A 80 7.39 -4.03 -21.44
CA ILE A 80 8.02 -3.70 -20.15
C ILE A 80 7.06 -3.95 -18.99
N LEU A 81 5.83 -3.41 -19.05
CA LEU A 81 4.85 -3.64 -17.99
C LEU A 81 4.47 -5.12 -17.89
N LYS A 82 4.31 -5.83 -19.01
CA LYS A 82 4.09 -7.29 -19.01
C LYS A 82 5.19 -8.05 -18.26
N ALA A 83 6.46 -7.69 -18.45
CA ALA A 83 7.56 -8.35 -17.75
C ALA A 83 7.50 -8.08 -16.23
N ILE A 84 7.16 -6.85 -15.82
CA ILE A 84 6.97 -6.49 -14.41
C ILE A 84 5.78 -7.26 -13.80
N ILE A 85 4.64 -7.31 -14.49
CA ILE A 85 3.45 -8.06 -14.04
C ILE A 85 3.71 -9.57 -14.02
N ALA A 86 4.47 -10.10 -14.98
CA ALA A 86 4.88 -11.51 -14.98
C ALA A 86 5.74 -11.82 -13.74
N ARG A 87 6.61 -10.90 -13.33
CA ARG A 87 7.36 -11.02 -12.07
C ARG A 87 6.41 -11.02 -10.87
N PHE A 88 5.48 -10.07 -10.79
CA PHE A 88 4.46 -10.05 -9.73
C PHE A 88 3.73 -11.39 -9.63
N ASN A 89 3.19 -11.89 -10.75
CA ASN A 89 2.46 -13.16 -10.80
C ASN A 89 3.32 -14.34 -10.31
N ALA A 90 4.59 -14.41 -10.71
CA ALA A 90 5.50 -15.45 -10.26
C ALA A 90 5.73 -15.42 -8.74
N GLU A 91 5.84 -14.23 -8.14
CA GLU A 91 6.02 -14.08 -6.70
C GLU A 91 4.73 -14.39 -5.93
N MET A 92 3.56 -14.02 -6.47
CA MET A 92 2.26 -14.43 -5.90
C MET A 92 2.08 -15.94 -5.93
N THR A 93 2.54 -16.63 -6.98
CA THR A 93 2.54 -18.09 -7.04
C THR A 93 3.45 -18.70 -5.98
N LYS A 94 4.67 -18.17 -5.78
CA LYS A 94 5.60 -18.68 -4.75
C LYS A 94 5.06 -18.53 -3.34
N LEU A 95 4.36 -17.42 -3.06
CA LEU A 95 3.73 -17.16 -1.76
C LEU A 95 2.41 -17.93 -1.57
N ASP A 96 1.93 -18.63 -2.59
CA ASP A 96 0.58 -19.20 -2.64
C ASP A 96 -0.48 -18.15 -2.27
N PHE A 97 -0.25 -16.90 -2.68
CA PHE A 97 -0.88 -15.72 -2.08
C PHE A 97 -2.42 -15.78 -2.13
N PRO A 98 -3.07 -16.11 -3.26
CA PRO A 98 -4.53 -16.17 -3.31
C PRO A 98 -5.17 -17.26 -2.43
N ASN A 99 -4.44 -18.34 -2.13
CA ASN A 99 -4.93 -19.40 -1.26
C ASN A 99 -4.62 -19.09 0.21
N ALA A 100 -3.43 -18.57 0.48
CA ALA A 100 -2.99 -18.22 1.84
C ALA A 100 -3.91 -17.21 2.53
N VAL A 101 -4.54 -16.31 1.78
CA VAL A 101 -5.49 -15.31 2.33
C VAL A 101 -6.84 -15.90 2.73
N GLN A 102 -7.23 -17.07 2.22
CA GLN A 102 -8.55 -17.65 2.50
C GLN A 102 -8.75 -17.93 3.99
N LYS A 103 -7.67 -18.25 4.73
CA LYS A 103 -7.69 -18.44 6.20
C LYS A 103 -8.08 -17.18 6.97
N LEU A 104 -7.98 -16.00 6.34
CA LEU A 104 -8.35 -14.71 6.90
C LEU A 104 -9.77 -14.29 6.48
N ALA A 105 -10.46 -15.09 5.66
CA ALA A 105 -11.78 -14.80 5.10
C ALA A 105 -11.86 -13.45 4.35
N ILE A 106 -10.77 -13.10 3.65
CA ILE A 106 -10.65 -11.90 2.80
C ILE A 106 -10.21 -12.30 1.39
N SER A 107 -10.43 -11.42 0.42
CA SER A 107 -9.95 -11.63 -0.94
C SER A 107 -8.45 -11.36 -1.09
N PRO A 108 -7.80 -11.90 -2.14
CA PRO A 108 -6.41 -11.57 -2.46
C PRO A 108 -6.20 -10.07 -2.67
N TYR A 109 -7.19 -9.38 -3.23
CA TYR A 109 -7.10 -7.92 -3.41
C TYR A 109 -7.06 -7.18 -2.09
N GLU A 110 -7.90 -7.56 -1.13
CA GLU A 110 -7.94 -6.95 0.19
C GLU A 110 -6.60 -7.11 0.92
N ALA A 111 -5.97 -8.29 0.80
CA ALA A 111 -4.63 -8.51 1.32
C ALA A 111 -3.55 -7.68 0.59
N LEU A 112 -3.67 -7.50 -0.73
CA LEU A 112 -2.75 -6.64 -1.50
C LEU A 112 -2.87 -5.17 -1.08
N VAL A 113 -4.10 -4.69 -0.85
CA VAL A 113 -4.33 -3.35 -0.29
C VAL A 113 -3.62 -3.21 1.07
N VAL A 114 -3.80 -4.18 1.96
CA VAL A 114 -3.16 -4.18 3.28
C VAL A 114 -1.63 -4.23 3.18
N ALA A 115 -1.07 -5.04 2.28
CA ALA A 115 0.37 -5.09 2.03
C ALA A 115 0.91 -3.71 1.59
N SER A 116 0.22 -3.05 0.66
CA SER A 116 0.64 -1.73 0.16
C SER A 116 0.63 -0.63 1.24
N ILE A 117 -0.30 -0.73 2.19
CA ILE A 117 -0.38 0.19 3.34
C ILE A 117 0.73 -0.15 4.33
N ALA A 118 0.89 -1.43 4.70
CA ALA A 118 1.92 -1.86 5.64
C ALA A 118 3.34 -1.50 5.18
N GLN A 119 3.61 -1.56 3.87
CA GLN A 119 4.88 -1.13 3.28
C GLN A 119 5.20 0.35 3.55
N VAL A 120 4.18 1.21 3.56
CA VAL A 120 4.34 2.67 3.73
C VAL A 120 4.33 3.05 5.21
N GLU A 121 3.58 2.33 6.04
CA GLU A 121 3.40 2.62 7.46
C GLU A 121 4.49 2.05 8.37
N ALA A 122 5.20 0.99 7.94
CA ALA A 122 6.25 0.36 8.72
C ALA A 122 7.61 0.46 8.02
N VAL A 123 8.58 1.03 8.73
CA VAL A 123 9.98 1.11 8.27
C VAL A 123 10.63 -0.27 8.27
N PHE A 124 10.30 -1.10 9.28
CA PHE A 124 10.94 -2.39 9.48
C PHE A 124 10.02 -3.57 9.15
N PRO A 125 10.53 -4.61 8.46
CA PRO A 125 9.77 -5.82 8.15
C PRO A 125 9.09 -6.47 9.34
N GLN A 126 9.73 -6.50 10.52
CA GLN A 126 9.15 -7.13 11.71
C GLN A 126 7.86 -6.45 12.20
N ASP A 127 7.65 -5.18 11.87
CA ASP A 127 6.50 -4.40 12.32
C ASP A 127 5.31 -4.51 11.35
N MET A 128 5.56 -4.84 10.08
CA MET A 128 4.53 -4.91 9.03
C MET A 128 3.38 -5.87 9.37
N GLY A 129 3.69 -7.00 10.05
CA GLY A 129 2.66 -7.96 10.48
C GLY A 129 1.70 -7.36 11.52
N GLY A 130 2.23 -6.58 12.47
CA GLY A 130 1.42 -5.88 13.46
C GLY A 130 0.54 -4.81 12.82
N VAL A 131 1.09 -4.05 11.86
CA VAL A 131 0.32 -3.06 11.08
C VAL A 131 -0.80 -3.75 10.31
N ALA A 132 -0.51 -4.82 9.56
CA ALA A 132 -1.52 -5.60 8.84
C ALA A 132 -2.64 -6.10 9.79
N ARG A 133 -2.27 -6.57 10.99
CA ARG A 133 -3.27 -6.99 11.99
C ARG A 133 -4.16 -5.83 12.45
N VAL A 134 -3.60 -4.64 12.71
CA VAL A 134 -4.41 -3.46 13.07
C VAL A 134 -5.38 -3.10 11.95
N LEU A 135 -4.92 -3.12 10.69
CA LEU A 135 -5.75 -2.82 9.51
C LEU A 135 -6.93 -3.79 9.40
N TYR A 136 -6.68 -5.10 9.50
CA TYR A 136 -7.76 -6.11 9.49
C TYR A 136 -8.72 -5.95 10.67
N ASN A 137 -8.20 -5.68 11.86
CA ASN A 137 -9.04 -5.49 13.05
C ASN A 137 -9.94 -4.25 12.89
N ARG A 138 -9.42 -3.11 12.41
CA ARG A 138 -10.21 -1.90 12.21
C ARG A 138 -11.18 -2.01 11.03
N ALA A 139 -10.80 -2.72 9.95
CA ALA A 139 -11.63 -2.85 8.77
C ALA A 139 -12.80 -3.84 8.93
N TYR A 140 -12.59 -4.95 9.65
CA TYR A 140 -13.54 -6.07 9.67
C TYR A 140 -14.10 -6.41 11.06
N LYS A 141 -13.58 -5.84 12.13
CA LYS A 141 -14.16 -5.97 13.48
C LYS A 141 -14.84 -4.67 13.90
N ASN A 142 -15.59 -4.74 15.00
CA ASN A 142 -16.19 -3.56 15.58
C ASN A 142 -15.11 -2.65 16.18
N PHE A 143 -14.90 -1.48 15.57
CA PHE A 143 -14.02 -0.42 16.06
C PHE A 143 -14.79 0.91 16.05
N PRO A 144 -14.76 1.73 17.12
CA PRO A 144 -15.76 2.79 17.34
C PRO A 144 -15.95 3.82 16.21
N CYS A 145 -14.90 4.21 15.49
CA CYS A 145 -15.01 5.15 14.36
C CYS A 145 -15.28 4.47 13.02
N HIS A 146 -15.18 3.13 12.95
CA HIS A 146 -15.12 2.33 11.72
C HIS A 146 -14.06 2.78 10.69
N CYS A 147 -13.11 3.62 11.09
CA CYS A 147 -12.08 4.26 10.27
C CYS A 147 -10.72 3.58 10.42
N LEU A 148 -9.81 3.78 9.44
CA LEU A 148 -8.39 3.42 9.61
C LEU A 148 -7.54 4.62 10.04
N GLY A 149 -7.90 5.85 9.63
CA GLY A 149 -7.25 7.10 10.03
C GLY A 149 -5.79 7.18 9.61
N LEU A 150 -5.50 6.96 8.33
CA LEU A 150 -4.14 6.88 7.78
C LEU A 150 -3.84 8.07 6.88
N ASP A 151 -2.81 8.83 7.22
CA ASP A 151 -2.34 9.95 6.39
C ASP A 151 -1.73 9.46 5.07
N SER A 152 -1.14 8.26 5.06
CA SER A 152 -0.57 7.65 3.86
C SER A 152 -1.59 7.50 2.72
N THR A 153 -2.84 7.18 3.03
CA THR A 153 -3.90 7.02 2.02
C THR A 153 -4.40 8.36 1.48
N VAL A 154 -4.38 9.41 2.31
CA VAL A 154 -4.64 10.80 1.89
C VAL A 154 -3.51 11.29 0.99
N ASN A 155 -2.25 11.09 1.41
CA ASN A 155 -1.07 11.47 0.63
C ASN A 155 -1.01 10.75 -0.72
N TYR A 156 -1.35 9.46 -0.77
CA TYR A 156 -1.47 8.74 -2.04
C TYR A 156 -2.46 9.45 -2.98
N TRP A 157 -3.66 9.80 -2.50
CA TRP A 157 -4.65 10.52 -3.28
C TRP A 157 -4.16 11.88 -3.78
N LEU A 158 -3.46 12.65 -2.92
CA LEU A 158 -2.85 13.92 -3.32
C LEU A 158 -1.90 13.71 -4.50
N ARG A 159 -1.01 12.73 -4.41
CA ARG A 159 0.01 12.44 -5.43
C ARG A 159 -0.60 12.03 -6.76
N VAL A 160 -1.53 11.07 -6.77
CA VAL A 160 -2.19 10.63 -8.01
C VAL A 160 -3.13 11.69 -8.60
N SER A 161 -3.51 12.70 -7.81
CA SER A 161 -4.25 13.89 -8.27
C SER A 161 -3.35 15.05 -8.68
N GLY A 162 -2.03 14.85 -8.79
CA GLY A 162 -1.06 15.86 -9.24
C GLY A 162 -0.65 16.87 -8.17
N ARG A 163 -0.85 16.57 -6.89
CA ARG A 163 -0.49 17.42 -5.74
C ARG A 163 0.68 16.78 -4.97
N THR A 164 1.43 17.59 -4.24
CA THR A 164 2.56 17.09 -3.43
C THR A 164 2.06 16.42 -2.15
N ALA A 165 2.71 15.32 -1.76
CA ALA A 165 2.52 14.74 -0.44
C ALA A 165 3.00 15.71 0.65
N LYS A 166 2.46 15.54 1.85
CA LYS A 166 2.73 16.40 3.00
C LYS A 166 3.05 15.57 4.22
N ASP A 167 3.84 16.15 5.12
CA ASP A 167 3.99 15.59 6.46
C ASP A 167 2.63 15.60 7.18
N SER A 168 2.40 14.65 8.07
CA SER A 168 1.14 14.51 8.82
C SER A 168 0.64 15.82 9.44
N GLY A 169 1.54 16.62 10.03
CA GLY A 169 1.18 17.91 10.66
C GLY A 169 0.79 19.03 9.68
N GLN A 170 0.97 18.82 8.37
CA GLN A 170 0.68 19.79 7.31
C GLN A 170 -0.57 19.44 6.49
N LEU A 171 -1.15 18.25 6.70
CA LEU A 171 -2.42 17.87 6.08
C LEU A 171 -3.55 18.73 6.68
N THR A 172 -4.31 19.37 5.80
CA THR A 172 -5.45 20.21 6.18
C THR A 172 -6.67 19.36 6.45
N GLN A 173 -7.61 19.87 7.26
CA GLN A 173 -8.89 19.19 7.52
C GLN A 173 -9.67 18.90 6.23
N SER A 174 -9.63 19.81 5.25
CA SER A 174 -10.25 19.59 3.94
C SER A 174 -9.60 18.47 3.12
N GLU A 175 -8.31 18.18 3.34
CA GLU A 175 -7.63 17.06 2.67
C GLU A 175 -7.90 15.74 3.39
N LEU A 176 -7.86 15.75 4.72
CA LEU A 176 -8.18 14.59 5.56
C LEU A 176 -9.63 14.13 5.36
N HIS A 177 -10.54 15.06 5.08
CA HIS A 177 -11.97 14.82 4.92
C HIS A 177 -12.50 15.09 3.50
N ASP A 178 -11.66 14.95 2.47
CA ASP A 178 -12.09 15.12 1.08
C ASP A 178 -13.09 14.02 0.66
N PRO A 179 -14.37 14.35 0.38
CA PRO A 179 -15.38 13.36 0.02
C PRO A 179 -15.08 12.69 -1.34
N ASN A 180 -14.34 13.38 -2.22
CA ASN A 180 -13.99 12.88 -3.56
C ASN A 180 -12.87 11.86 -3.53
N ASN A 181 -12.14 11.75 -2.42
CA ASN A 181 -11.02 10.82 -2.29
C ASN A 181 -11.54 9.37 -2.08
N PRO A 182 -11.40 8.44 -3.05
CA PRO A 182 -11.82 7.05 -2.89
C PRO A 182 -10.88 6.24 -1.96
N TYR A 183 -9.74 6.80 -1.59
CA TYR A 183 -8.76 6.25 -0.65
C TYR A 183 -8.87 6.90 0.74
N ASN A 184 -9.88 7.74 0.99
CA ASN A 184 -10.09 8.34 2.30
C ASN A 184 -10.34 7.24 3.35
N THR A 185 -9.55 7.22 4.42
CA THR A 185 -9.70 6.26 5.53
C THR A 185 -10.10 6.91 6.85
N TYR A 186 -10.37 8.21 6.84
CA TYR A 186 -10.86 8.98 7.97
C TYR A 186 -12.38 8.90 8.09
N ASP A 187 -13.09 9.03 6.97
CA ASP A 187 -14.55 9.11 6.92
C ASP A 187 -15.21 7.86 6.33
N LYS A 188 -14.46 7.09 5.52
CA LYS A 188 -15.02 5.91 4.83
C LYS A 188 -14.62 4.64 5.58
N PRO A 189 -15.58 3.78 5.92
CA PRO A 189 -15.27 2.59 6.68
C PRO A 189 -14.62 1.49 5.83
N GLY A 190 -13.78 0.66 6.46
CA GLY A 190 -13.08 -0.45 5.82
C GLY A 190 -11.77 -0.06 5.13
N LEU A 191 -11.27 -0.93 4.26
CA LEU A 191 -10.06 -0.65 3.48
C LEU A 191 -10.36 0.35 2.34
N PRO A 192 -9.35 1.12 1.88
CA PRO A 192 -9.50 2.00 0.72
C PRO A 192 -9.78 1.19 -0.57
N ALA A 193 -10.20 1.90 -1.63
CA ALA A 193 -10.64 1.31 -2.89
C ALA A 193 -9.57 0.50 -3.65
N GLY A 194 -8.29 0.66 -3.29
CA GLY A 194 -7.18 -0.07 -3.90
C GLY A 194 -5.86 0.14 -3.16
N PRO A 195 -4.76 -0.46 -3.66
CA PRO A 195 -3.43 -0.27 -3.13
C PRO A 195 -2.96 1.19 -3.20
N ILE A 196 -2.06 1.57 -2.30
CA ILE A 196 -1.47 2.93 -2.24
C ILE A 196 0.02 2.97 -2.56
N SER A 197 0.60 1.82 -2.92
CA SER A 197 2.00 1.64 -3.27
C SER A 197 2.21 0.23 -3.87
N ASN A 198 3.42 -0.04 -4.36
CA ASN A 198 3.83 -1.38 -4.77
C ASN A 198 4.61 -2.07 -3.64
N PRO A 199 4.02 -3.07 -2.95
CA PRO A 199 4.64 -3.70 -1.78
C PRO A 199 5.74 -4.70 -2.16
N GLY A 200 6.75 -4.78 -1.29
CA GLY A 200 7.79 -5.79 -1.34
C GLY A 200 7.36 -7.13 -0.73
N ASN A 201 8.28 -8.10 -0.77
CA ASN A 201 8.00 -9.47 -0.31
C ASN A 201 7.63 -9.53 1.18
N ASP A 202 8.26 -8.69 2.00
CA ASP A 202 8.02 -8.66 3.45
C ASP A 202 6.61 -8.17 3.76
N ALA A 203 6.16 -7.09 3.12
CA ALA A 203 4.80 -6.56 3.27
C ALA A 203 3.73 -7.53 2.74
N LEU A 204 3.99 -8.17 1.59
CA LEU A 204 3.12 -9.21 1.03
C LEU A 204 2.98 -10.40 1.99
N SER A 205 4.11 -10.88 2.53
CA SER A 205 4.14 -11.99 3.49
C SER A 205 3.46 -11.62 4.80
N ALA A 206 3.67 -10.39 5.30
CA ALA A 206 3.03 -9.87 6.49
C ALA A 206 1.51 -9.77 6.35
N ALA A 207 1.00 -9.36 5.19
CA ALA A 207 -0.43 -9.25 4.94
C ALA A 207 -1.15 -10.61 5.00
N ILE A 208 -0.54 -11.68 4.47
CA ILE A 208 -1.15 -13.03 4.48
C ILE A 208 -0.86 -13.81 5.77
N ASN A 209 0.11 -13.37 6.58
CA ASN A 209 0.51 -14.02 7.84
C ASN A 209 0.41 -13.10 9.06
N ALA A 210 -0.50 -12.12 9.03
CA ALA A 210 -0.65 -11.17 10.13
C ALA A 210 -0.90 -11.90 11.47
N PRO A 211 -0.05 -11.71 12.50
CA PRO A 211 -0.16 -12.43 13.78
C PRO A 211 -1.49 -12.12 14.45
N ALA A 212 -2.15 -13.13 15.03
CA ALA A 212 -3.41 -12.92 15.74
C ALA A 212 -3.18 -12.04 16.98
N SER A 213 -3.85 -10.90 17.03
CA SER A 213 -3.86 -10.01 18.19
C SER A 213 -5.11 -9.12 18.22
N ASN A 214 -5.36 -8.50 19.36
CA ASN A 214 -6.40 -7.48 19.53
C ASN A 214 -5.81 -6.07 19.45
N PHE A 215 -4.74 -5.87 18.66
CA PHE A 215 -4.21 -4.53 18.44
C PHE A 215 -5.12 -3.75 17.50
N TYR A 216 -5.44 -2.54 17.94
CA TYR A 216 -6.25 -1.59 17.20
C TYR A 216 -5.51 -0.29 16.98
N TYR A 217 -4.28 -0.12 17.46
CA TYR A 217 -3.51 1.10 17.29
C TYR A 217 -2.05 0.76 17.06
N PHE A 218 -1.36 1.59 16.31
CA PHE A 218 0.09 1.55 16.16
C PHE A 218 0.65 2.97 16.12
N LEU A 219 1.93 3.11 16.50
CA LEU A 219 2.68 4.37 16.45
C LEU A 219 4.18 4.08 16.37
N ALA A 220 4.93 4.99 15.75
CA ALA A 220 6.37 5.03 15.89
C ALA A 220 6.75 5.36 17.35
N ILE A 221 7.71 4.62 17.91
CA ILE A 221 8.17 4.78 19.30
C ILE A 221 9.59 5.31 19.45
N ASP A 222 10.34 5.38 18.37
CA ASP A 222 11.65 6.02 18.32
C ASP A 222 11.90 6.69 16.97
N THR A 223 13.01 7.42 16.87
CA THR A 223 13.41 8.11 15.64
C THR A 223 13.96 7.16 14.57
N ALA A 224 14.22 5.89 14.92
CA ALA A 224 14.60 4.86 13.95
C ALA A 224 13.36 4.33 13.20
N GLY A 225 12.16 4.51 13.76
CA GLY A 225 10.91 4.12 13.14
C GLY A 225 10.38 2.75 13.60
N HIS A 226 10.84 2.24 14.75
CA HIS A 226 10.22 1.05 15.32
C HIS A 226 8.77 1.34 15.73
N THR A 227 7.91 0.34 15.57
CA THR A 227 6.48 0.47 15.81
C THR A 227 6.07 -0.21 17.11
N ALA A 228 5.30 0.47 17.95
CA ALA A 228 4.55 -0.18 19.02
C ALA A 228 3.08 -0.33 18.67
N PHE A 229 2.45 -1.33 19.28
CA PHE A 229 1.05 -1.65 19.09
C PHE A 229 0.29 -1.56 20.41
N ALA A 230 -0.98 -1.18 20.34
CA ALA A 230 -1.86 -1.10 21.50
C ALA A 230 -3.26 -1.65 21.19
N ALA A 231 -3.87 -2.29 22.18
CA ALA A 231 -5.23 -2.82 22.08
C ALA A 231 -6.30 -1.79 22.48
N THR A 232 -5.95 -0.85 23.37
CA THR A 232 -6.87 0.17 23.88
C THR A 232 -6.36 1.57 23.59
N TYR A 233 -7.28 2.53 23.50
CA TYR A 233 -6.93 3.93 23.33
C TYR A 233 -6.10 4.47 24.51
N ALA A 234 -6.38 4.04 25.73
CA ALA A 234 -5.62 4.46 26.91
C ALA A 234 -4.15 4.02 26.84
N ASP A 235 -3.88 2.78 26.41
CA ASP A 235 -2.52 2.27 26.22
C ASP A 235 -1.82 2.96 25.04
N PHE A 236 -2.54 3.17 23.93
CA PHE A 236 -2.04 3.97 22.81
C PHE A 236 -1.58 5.36 23.28
N CYS A 237 -2.41 6.07 24.04
CA CYS A 237 -2.09 7.40 24.53
C CYS A 237 -0.96 7.44 25.55
N LYS A 238 -0.81 6.38 26.35
CA LYS A 238 0.36 6.22 27.22
C LYS A 238 1.64 6.12 26.38
N LYS A 239 1.67 5.23 25.39
CA LYS A 239 2.82 5.04 24.49
C LYS A 239 3.13 6.31 23.68
N THR A 240 2.11 7.04 23.24
CA THR A 240 2.29 8.33 22.54
C THR A 240 3.03 9.34 23.39
N ARG A 241 2.67 9.46 24.68
CA ARG A 241 3.38 10.37 25.61
C ARG A 241 4.82 9.94 25.84
N GLU A 242 5.07 8.63 25.98
CA GLU A 242 6.41 8.07 26.14
C GLU A 242 7.30 8.32 24.91
N ALA A 243 6.80 8.04 23.71
CA ALA A 243 7.50 8.27 22.45
C ALA A 243 7.83 9.76 22.24
N ARG A 244 6.89 10.66 22.58
CA ARG A 244 7.14 12.10 22.52
C ARG A 244 8.20 12.56 23.52
N ALA A 245 8.18 12.02 24.74
CA ALA A 245 9.22 12.30 25.72
C ALA A 245 10.60 11.80 25.24
N ALA A 246 10.64 10.79 24.38
CA ALA A 246 11.84 10.28 23.71
C ALA A 246 12.19 11.02 22.40
N GLY A 247 11.48 12.10 22.04
CA GLY A 247 11.80 12.95 20.89
C GLY A 247 11.14 12.57 19.57
N VAL A 248 10.17 11.64 19.57
CA VAL A 248 9.42 11.28 18.36
C VAL A 248 8.39 12.36 18.03
N SER A 249 8.41 12.85 16.80
CA SER A 249 7.45 13.84 16.29
C SER A 249 6.14 13.16 15.85
N ILE A 250 5.25 12.91 16.81
CA ILE A 250 3.90 12.34 16.59
C ILE A 250 2.81 13.20 17.22
N GLY A 251 1.56 12.97 16.81
CA GLY A 251 0.38 13.69 17.30
C GLY A 251 0.16 13.61 18.81
N VAL A 252 -0.84 14.35 19.30
CA VAL A 252 -1.34 14.24 20.69
C VAL A 252 -2.47 13.20 20.74
N CYS A 253 -2.56 12.49 21.86
CA CYS A 253 -3.85 12.22 22.45
C CYS A 253 -4.22 13.42 23.34
#